data_AF-A0A7S8FG70-F1
#
_entry.id   AF-A0A7S8FG70-F1
#
_cell.length_a   1.000
_cell.length_b   1.000
_cell.length_c   1.000
_cell.angle_alpha   90.00
_cell.angle_beta   90.00
_cell.angle_gamma   90.00
#
_symmetry.space_group_name_H-M   'P 1'
#
loop_
_entity.id
_entity.type
_entity.pdbx_description
1 polymer ?
#
loop_
_entity_poly.entity_id
_entity_poly.type
_entity_poly.pdbx_seq_one_letter_code
_entity_poly.pdbx_strand_id
1 'polypeptide(L)'
;MPWRKTITLGLGVMLCLLVGWGSGLAGKESALVPAETVVDYIHAVLTSDRTFYTVHVVEGMQRRGVIESSEHWRSEKALPLPAQFFQESSRLAALTGVKVQYRLVSLHPINKLSGPANEFEKKGLEAVMAEPDRPYKGFVTEGGERRFQALYADHAVSPVCVTCHNAHPQSPKRDYKLDDVLGAVSISIPAPR
;
A
#
# COMPACT_ATOMS: atom_id res chain seq x y z
N MET A 1 -4.94 97.43 17.96
CA MET A 1 -4.19 96.59 18.92
C MET A 1 -3.76 95.32 18.21
N PRO A 2 -2.44 95.08 18.02
CA PRO A 2 -1.94 94.01 17.19
C PRO A 2 -1.74 92.73 18.01
N TRP A 3 -1.98 91.56 17.42
CA TRP A 3 -1.26 90.36 17.83
C TRP A 3 -0.98 89.47 16.62
N ARG A 4 0.29 89.47 16.20
CA ARG A 4 0.91 88.51 15.27
C ARG A 4 1.01 87.16 15.97
N LYS A 5 0.59 86.06 15.33
CA LYS A 5 1.41 84.83 15.30
C LYS A 5 1.25 84.15 13.94
N THR A 6 2.32 84.26 13.17
CA THR A 6 2.69 83.41 12.04
C THR A 6 2.82 81.96 12.50
N ILE A 7 2.20 81.01 11.80
CA ILE A 7 2.69 79.62 11.73
C ILE A 7 2.70 79.21 10.26
N THR A 8 3.90 78.84 9.85
CA THR A 8 4.37 78.37 8.56
C THR A 8 3.81 77.00 8.17
N LEU A 9 3.47 76.90 6.88
CA LEU A 9 3.85 75.86 5.91
C LEU A 9 3.79 74.38 6.35
N GLY A 10 2.92 73.62 5.67
CA GLY A 10 2.95 72.16 5.64
C GLY A 10 2.16 71.63 4.45
N LEU A 11 2.75 71.71 3.26
CA LEU A 11 2.21 71.17 2.01
C LEU A 11 2.29 69.63 2.06
N GLY A 12 1.23 68.99 2.56
CA GLY A 12 1.10 67.52 2.55
C GLY A 12 0.42 67.05 1.27
N VAL A 13 1.23 66.78 0.24
CA VAL A 13 0.77 66.11 -0.99
C VAL A 13 0.33 64.68 -0.62
N MET A 14 -0.97 64.44 -0.67
CA MET A 14 -1.55 63.10 -0.51
C MET A 14 -1.30 62.31 -1.79
N LEU A 15 -0.16 61.63 -1.85
CA LEU A 15 0.18 60.69 -2.92
C LEU A 15 -0.67 59.43 -2.73
N CYS A 16 -1.77 59.33 -3.48
CA CYS A 16 -2.52 58.08 -3.64
C CYS A 16 -1.61 57.03 -4.29
N LEU A 17 -0.94 56.22 -3.47
CA LEU A 17 -0.29 54.99 -3.93
C LEU A 17 -1.39 54.02 -4.32
N LEU A 18 -1.70 54.00 -5.62
CA LEU A 18 -2.26 52.85 -6.31
C LEU A 18 -1.26 51.70 -6.16
N VAL A 19 -1.34 50.97 -5.04
CA VAL A 19 -0.68 49.68 -4.90
C VAL A 19 -1.35 48.78 -5.91
N GLY A 20 -0.68 48.61 -7.05
CA GLY A 20 -1.09 47.70 -8.09
C GLY A 20 -1.34 46.32 -7.49
N TRP A 21 -2.46 45.72 -7.89
CA TRP A 21 -2.66 44.27 -7.81
C TRP A 21 -1.56 43.58 -8.62
N GLY A 22 -0.40 43.43 -8.00
CA GLY A 22 0.67 42.57 -8.46
C GLY A 22 0.25 41.13 -8.22
N SER A 23 -0.20 40.50 -9.29
CA SER A 23 -0.32 39.07 -9.53
C SER A 23 0.73 38.28 -8.74
N GLY A 24 0.29 37.59 -7.69
CA GLY A 24 1.20 36.86 -6.81
C GLY A 24 0.54 35.77 -5.97
N LEU A 25 -0.69 35.37 -6.27
CA LEU A 25 -1.18 34.04 -5.89
C LEU A 25 -0.86 33.10 -7.05
N ALA A 26 0.44 32.90 -7.32
CA ALA A 26 0.85 31.64 -7.89
C ALA A 26 0.51 30.60 -6.83
N GLY A 27 -0.70 30.04 -6.92
CA GLY A 27 -1.06 28.88 -6.14
C GLY A 27 0.07 27.89 -6.31
N LYS A 28 0.75 27.55 -5.22
CA LYS A 28 1.58 26.35 -5.20
C LYS A 28 0.67 25.24 -5.70
N GLU A 29 0.92 24.74 -6.91
CA GLU A 29 0.39 23.45 -7.30
C GLU A 29 0.70 22.51 -6.14
N SER A 30 -0.34 21.97 -5.53
CA SER A 30 -0.20 20.89 -4.57
C SER A 30 0.65 19.83 -5.26
N ALA A 31 1.88 19.62 -4.80
CA ALA A 31 2.73 18.59 -5.35
C ALA A 31 1.98 17.25 -5.27
N LEU A 32 1.62 16.70 -6.43
CA LEU A 32 0.96 15.40 -6.52
C LEU A 32 1.91 14.35 -5.94
N VAL A 33 1.41 13.53 -5.01
CA VAL A 33 2.16 12.40 -4.47
C VAL A 33 2.42 11.41 -5.63
N PRO A 34 3.69 11.04 -5.92
CA PRO A 34 3.99 10.10 -6.98
C PRO A 34 3.30 8.75 -6.77
N ALA A 35 2.87 8.09 -7.85
CA ALA A 35 2.22 6.78 -7.80
C ALA A 35 3.05 5.74 -7.04
N GLU A 36 4.38 5.79 -7.21
CA GLU A 36 5.33 4.97 -6.48
C GLU A 36 5.22 5.17 -4.96
N THR A 37 5.22 6.42 -4.50
CA THR A 37 5.07 6.75 -3.08
C THR A 37 3.72 6.28 -2.52
N VAL A 38 2.65 6.37 -3.32
CA VAL A 38 1.33 5.89 -2.91
C VAL A 38 1.33 4.38 -2.69
N VAL A 39 1.90 3.60 -3.61
CA VAL A 39 1.95 2.13 -3.44
C VAL A 39 2.88 1.73 -2.29
N ASP A 40 3.93 2.49 -2.01
CA ASP A 40 4.81 2.25 -0.86
C ASP A 40 4.05 2.45 0.46
N TYR A 41 3.25 3.52 0.59
CA TYR A 41 2.41 3.74 1.77
C TYR A 41 1.35 2.66 1.95
N ILE A 42 0.69 2.27 0.86
CA ILE A 42 -0.30 1.18 0.91
C ILE A 42 0.38 -0.12 1.35
N HIS A 43 1.55 -0.46 0.77
CA HIS A 43 2.30 -1.64 1.16
C HIS A 43 2.66 -1.64 2.64
N ALA A 44 3.16 -0.51 3.16
CA ALA A 44 3.52 -0.39 4.57
C ALA A 44 2.34 -0.70 5.51
N VAL A 45 1.14 -0.20 5.20
CA VAL A 45 -0.07 -0.48 5.99
C VAL A 45 -0.48 -1.95 5.85
N LEU A 46 -0.60 -2.45 4.62
CA LEU A 46 -1.07 -3.81 4.35
C LEU A 46 -0.15 -4.88 5.00
N THR A 47 1.16 -4.69 4.90
CA THR A 47 2.14 -5.61 5.48
C THR A 47 2.16 -5.51 7.00
N SER A 48 2.01 -4.31 7.58
CA SER A 48 1.91 -4.14 9.03
C SER A 48 0.68 -4.84 9.62
N ASP A 49 -0.49 -4.66 8.99
CA ASP A 49 -1.74 -5.25 9.45
C ASP A 49 -1.70 -6.78 9.37
N ARG A 50 -1.21 -7.33 8.24
CA ARG A 50 -1.07 -8.79 8.08
C ARG A 50 -0.05 -9.36 9.06
N THR A 51 1.07 -8.66 9.29
CA THR A 51 2.10 -9.10 10.24
C THR A 51 1.54 -9.14 11.65
N PHE A 52 0.86 -8.07 12.07
CA PHE A 52 0.23 -8.01 13.38
C PHE A 52 -0.81 -9.12 13.57
N TYR A 53 -1.70 -9.31 12.60
CA TYR A 53 -2.70 -10.39 12.63
C TYR A 53 -2.03 -11.76 12.75
N THR A 54 -0.98 -12.01 11.97
CA THR A 54 -0.27 -13.31 11.98
C THR A 54 0.40 -13.58 13.32
N VAL A 55 1.21 -12.63 13.81
CA VAL A 55 2.08 -12.86 14.98
C VAL A 55 1.33 -12.71 16.30
N HIS A 56 0.47 -11.70 16.42
CA HIS A 56 -0.16 -11.36 17.70
C HIS A 56 -1.54 -11.97 17.85
N VAL A 57 -2.26 -12.23 16.76
CA VAL A 57 -3.58 -12.86 16.81
C VAL A 57 -3.48 -14.37 16.55
N VAL A 58 -3.09 -14.80 15.36
CA VAL A 58 -3.09 -16.23 14.99
C VAL A 58 -2.10 -17.01 15.85
N GLU A 59 -0.81 -16.68 15.76
CA GLU A 59 0.22 -17.39 16.52
C GLU A 59 0.03 -17.20 18.03
N GLY A 60 -0.39 -16.00 18.45
CA GLY A 60 -0.73 -15.70 19.85
C GLY A 60 -1.81 -16.60 20.43
N MET A 61 -2.89 -16.85 19.69
CA MET A 61 -3.99 -17.72 20.13
C MET A 61 -3.62 -19.20 20.08
N GLN A 62 -2.87 -19.63 19.06
CA GLN A 62 -2.39 -21.00 18.93
C GLN A 62 -1.43 -21.39 20.05
N ARG A 63 -0.43 -20.53 20.36
CA ARG A 63 0.50 -20.78 21.47
C ARG A 63 -0.18 -20.91 22.83
N ARG A 64 -1.33 -20.25 23.00
CA ARG A 64 -2.14 -20.33 24.23
C ARG A 64 -3.13 -21.49 24.23
N GLY A 65 -3.22 -22.26 23.13
CA GLY A 65 -4.16 -23.36 22.98
C GLY A 65 -5.63 -22.92 22.96
N VAL A 66 -5.92 -21.66 22.58
CA VAL A 66 -7.29 -21.13 22.60
C VAL A 66 -8.06 -21.50 21.33
N ILE A 67 -7.47 -21.23 20.17
CA ILE A 67 -8.11 -21.46 18.87
C ILE A 67 -7.05 -21.59 17.77
N GLU A 68 -7.31 -22.49 16.82
CA GLU A 68 -6.48 -22.72 15.64
C GLU A 68 -6.93 -21.85 14.45
N SER A 69 -6.06 -21.70 13.44
CA SER A 69 -6.45 -21.14 12.15
C SER A 69 -6.77 -22.25 11.12
N SER A 70 -7.74 -22.02 10.24
CA SER A 70 -8.18 -23.02 9.26
C SER A 70 -8.59 -22.38 7.93
N GLU A 71 -8.39 -23.09 6.82
CA GLU A 71 -8.95 -22.72 5.52
C GLU A 71 -10.49 -22.70 5.54
N HIS A 72 -11.10 -23.46 6.46
CA HIS A 72 -12.55 -23.61 6.62
C HIS A 72 -13.11 -22.79 7.79
N TRP A 73 -12.42 -21.72 8.21
CA TRP A 73 -12.78 -20.88 9.36
C TRP A 73 -14.24 -20.36 9.39
N ARG A 74 -14.94 -20.30 8.25
CA ARG A 74 -16.36 -19.90 8.19
C ARG A 74 -17.32 -20.97 8.70
N SER A 75 -16.97 -22.24 8.51
CA SER A 75 -17.77 -23.39 8.97
C SER A 75 -17.22 -24.02 10.24
N GLU A 76 -15.98 -23.70 10.61
CA GLU A 76 -15.30 -24.23 11.78
C GLU A 76 -15.15 -23.16 12.86
N LYS A 77 -14.92 -23.58 14.11
CA LYS A 77 -14.56 -22.66 15.20
C LYS A 77 -13.06 -22.36 15.12
N ALA A 78 -12.66 -21.63 14.08
CA ALA A 78 -11.27 -21.32 13.79
C ALA A 78 -11.09 -19.86 13.35
N LEU A 79 -9.86 -19.36 13.44
CA LEU A 79 -9.45 -18.09 12.85
C LEU A 79 -9.22 -18.24 11.33
N PRO A 80 -9.45 -17.20 10.50
CA PRO A 80 -8.98 -17.21 9.13
C PRO A 80 -7.46 -17.30 9.06
N LEU A 81 -6.93 -17.99 8.04
CA LEU A 81 -5.50 -17.95 7.75
C LEU A 81 -5.04 -16.51 7.43
N PRO A 82 -3.76 -16.16 7.67
CA PRO A 82 -3.22 -14.85 7.29
C PRO A 82 -3.48 -14.45 5.84
N ALA A 83 -3.37 -15.39 4.89
CA ALA A 83 -3.67 -15.14 3.49
C ALA A 83 -5.16 -14.89 3.23
N GLN A 84 -6.06 -15.58 3.95
CA GLN A 84 -7.50 -15.37 3.86
C GLN A 84 -7.90 -14.02 4.46
N PHE A 85 -7.35 -13.65 5.62
CA PHE A 85 -7.52 -12.31 6.18
C PHE A 85 -7.17 -11.22 5.16
N PHE A 86 -6.00 -11.34 4.53
CA PHE A 86 -5.54 -10.40 3.51
C PHE A 86 -6.47 -10.36 2.29
N GLN A 87 -6.89 -11.53 1.78
CA GLN A 87 -7.81 -11.61 0.65
C GLN A 87 -9.19 -11.02 0.94
N GLU A 88 -9.74 -11.26 2.14
CA GLU A 88 -11.04 -10.70 2.55
C GLU A 88 -10.94 -9.18 2.73
N SER A 89 -9.84 -8.67 3.32
CA SER A 89 -9.60 -7.24 3.42
C SER A 89 -9.53 -6.58 2.03
N SER A 90 -8.89 -7.23 1.05
CA SER A 90 -8.85 -6.78 -0.34
C SER A 90 -10.24 -6.71 -0.97
N ARG A 91 -11.06 -7.75 -0.75
CA ARG A 91 -12.45 -7.75 -1.20
C ARG A 91 -13.24 -6.60 -0.58
N LEU A 92 -13.08 -6.33 0.71
CA LEU A 92 -13.75 -5.22 1.40
C LEU A 92 -13.28 -3.86 0.87
N ALA A 93 -11.98 -3.68 0.64
CA ALA A 93 -11.43 -2.46 0.06
C ALA A 93 -12.04 -2.15 -1.31
N ALA A 94 -12.24 -3.16 -2.16
CA ALA A 94 -12.88 -3.00 -3.47
C ALA A 94 -14.34 -2.51 -3.39
N LEU A 95 -15.03 -2.75 -2.27
CA LEU A 95 -16.41 -2.28 -2.06
C LEU A 95 -16.50 -0.80 -1.66
N THR A 96 -15.38 -0.18 -1.29
CA THR A 96 -15.36 1.25 -0.90
C THR A 96 -15.53 2.20 -2.08
N GLY A 97 -15.47 1.68 -3.32
CA GLY A 97 -15.45 2.48 -4.56
C GLY A 97 -14.05 3.01 -4.91
N VAL A 98 -13.07 2.90 -4.01
CA VAL A 98 -11.67 3.19 -4.31
C VAL A 98 -11.13 2.10 -5.24
N LYS A 99 -10.54 2.50 -6.36
CA LYS A 99 -10.04 1.59 -7.41
C LYS A 99 -8.66 0.98 -7.11
N VAL A 100 -8.31 0.81 -5.84
CA VAL A 100 -7.08 0.12 -5.40
C VAL A 100 -7.37 -1.38 -5.38
N GLN A 101 -6.47 -2.17 -5.98
CA GLN A 101 -6.52 -3.62 -5.95
C GLN A 101 -5.23 -4.13 -5.32
N TYR A 102 -5.33 -5.13 -4.45
CA TYR A 102 -4.14 -5.78 -3.89
C TYR A 102 -4.37 -7.27 -3.66
N ARG A 103 -3.32 -8.08 -3.83
CA ARG A 103 -3.37 -9.54 -3.80
C ARG A 103 -2.07 -10.11 -3.24
N LEU A 104 -2.13 -11.30 -2.67
CA LEU A 104 -0.96 -12.15 -2.49
C LEU A 104 -0.82 -13.03 -3.74
N VAL A 105 0.33 -12.95 -4.39
CA VAL A 105 0.66 -13.72 -5.60
C VAL A 105 1.95 -14.52 -5.37
N SER A 106 2.14 -15.66 -6.04
CA SER A 106 3.31 -16.52 -5.86
C SER A 106 3.62 -17.33 -7.13
N LEU A 107 4.90 -17.67 -7.33
CA LEU A 107 5.33 -18.65 -8.33
C LEU A 107 5.03 -20.09 -7.88
N HIS A 108 4.84 -20.32 -6.58
CA HIS A 108 4.51 -21.63 -6.00
C HIS A 108 3.21 -21.58 -5.19
N PRO A 109 2.08 -21.20 -5.81
CA PRO A 109 0.87 -20.95 -5.05
C PRO A 109 0.20 -22.26 -4.61
N ILE A 110 -0.21 -22.30 -3.34
CA ILE A 110 -1.11 -23.31 -2.79
C ILE A 110 -2.48 -23.15 -3.46
N ASN A 111 -3.11 -21.98 -3.29
CA ASN A 111 -4.31 -21.61 -4.04
C ASN A 111 -3.92 -21.18 -5.46
N LYS A 112 -4.28 -21.98 -6.48
CA LYS A 112 -3.90 -21.71 -7.88
C LYS A 112 -4.35 -20.35 -8.41
N LEU A 113 -5.38 -19.73 -7.83
CA LEU A 113 -5.83 -18.38 -8.20
C LEU A 113 -4.86 -17.25 -7.76
N SER A 114 -3.90 -17.58 -6.90
CA SER A 114 -2.80 -16.71 -6.48
C SER A 114 -1.56 -16.82 -7.39
N GLY A 115 -1.66 -17.45 -8.55
CA GLY A 115 -0.63 -17.32 -9.59
C GLY A 115 -0.57 -15.91 -10.19
N PRO A 116 0.51 -15.56 -10.92
CA PRO A 116 0.60 -14.30 -11.65
C PRO A 116 -0.51 -14.21 -12.71
N ALA A 117 -1.17 -13.05 -12.79
CA ALA A 117 -2.26 -12.81 -13.74
C ALA A 117 -1.75 -12.42 -15.15
N ASN A 118 -0.53 -11.91 -15.24
CA ASN A 118 0.07 -11.41 -16.48
C ASN A 118 1.60 -11.51 -16.44
N GLU A 119 2.27 -11.18 -17.55
CA GLU A 119 3.73 -11.20 -17.66
C GLU A 119 4.44 -10.18 -16.75
N PHE A 120 3.79 -9.07 -16.41
CA PHE A 120 4.36 -8.09 -15.48
C PHE A 120 4.45 -8.66 -14.07
N GLU A 121 3.38 -9.29 -13.56
CA GLU A 121 3.39 -9.94 -12.26
C GLU A 121 4.35 -11.13 -12.22
N LYS A 122 4.45 -11.91 -13.30
CA LYS A 122 5.39 -13.03 -13.37
C LYS A 122 6.84 -12.55 -13.24
N LYS A 123 7.25 -11.55 -14.03
CA LYS A 123 8.59 -10.96 -13.96
C LYS A 123 8.83 -10.26 -12.63
N GLY A 124 7.82 -9.58 -12.10
CA GLY A 124 7.91 -8.95 -10.79
C GLY A 124 8.13 -9.97 -9.67
N LEU A 125 7.44 -11.10 -9.70
CA LEU A 125 7.66 -12.21 -8.78
C LEU A 125 9.08 -12.77 -8.89
N GLU A 126 9.57 -13.04 -10.10
CA GLU A 126 10.94 -13.50 -10.33
C GLU A 126 11.96 -12.49 -9.78
N ALA A 127 11.73 -11.19 -9.98
CA ALA A 127 12.61 -10.12 -9.51
C ALA A 127 12.64 -10.02 -7.97
N VAL A 128 11.48 -9.96 -7.30
CA VAL A 128 11.44 -9.83 -5.83
C VAL A 128 11.84 -11.11 -5.10
N MET A 129 11.76 -12.27 -5.76
CA MET A 129 12.32 -13.51 -5.21
C MET A 129 13.86 -13.54 -5.30
N ALA A 130 14.44 -12.87 -6.30
CA ALA A 130 15.89 -12.78 -6.46
C ALA A 130 16.52 -11.64 -5.62
N GLU A 131 15.84 -10.50 -5.52
CA GLU A 131 16.28 -9.32 -4.77
C GLU A 131 15.13 -8.80 -3.86
N PRO A 132 14.86 -9.44 -2.69
CA PRO A 132 13.67 -9.18 -1.87
C PRO A 132 13.54 -7.74 -1.36
N ASP A 133 14.65 -7.05 -1.15
CA ASP A 133 14.69 -5.64 -0.70
C ASP A 133 14.34 -4.64 -1.81
N ARG A 134 14.15 -5.11 -3.06
CA ARG A 134 13.90 -4.26 -4.22
C ARG A 134 12.52 -4.54 -4.81
N PRO A 135 11.52 -3.67 -4.57
CA PRO A 135 10.21 -3.84 -5.17
C PRO A 135 10.26 -3.68 -6.68
N TYR A 136 9.43 -4.44 -7.39
CA TYR A 136 9.27 -4.34 -8.84
C TYR A 136 8.03 -3.50 -9.16
N LYS A 137 8.22 -2.34 -9.78
CA LYS A 137 7.17 -1.34 -9.99
C LYS A 137 7.11 -0.89 -11.44
N GLY A 138 5.92 -0.51 -11.91
CA GLY A 138 5.78 0.00 -13.27
C GLY A 138 4.36 0.26 -13.71
N PHE A 139 4.23 0.89 -14.88
CA PHE A 139 2.95 1.07 -15.54
C PHE A 139 2.58 -0.15 -16.36
N VAL A 140 1.32 -0.52 -16.29
CA VAL A 140 0.72 -1.58 -17.11
C VAL A 140 -0.59 -1.09 -17.71
N THR A 141 -1.01 -1.75 -18.79
CA THR A 141 -2.34 -1.57 -19.36
C THR A 141 -3.12 -2.87 -19.16
N GLU A 142 -4.19 -2.80 -18.38
CA GLU A 142 -5.06 -3.93 -18.07
C GLU A 142 -6.51 -3.57 -18.41
N GLY A 143 -7.15 -4.37 -19.26
CA GLY A 143 -8.55 -4.11 -19.66
C GLY A 143 -8.77 -2.74 -20.30
N GLY A 144 -7.74 -2.15 -20.92
CA GLY A 144 -7.79 -0.81 -21.52
C GLY A 144 -7.62 0.36 -20.53
N GLU A 145 -7.43 0.07 -19.24
CA GLU A 145 -7.10 1.05 -18.21
C GLU A 145 -5.59 1.05 -17.92
N ARG A 146 -4.99 2.24 -17.85
CA ARG A 146 -3.59 2.39 -17.42
C ARG A 146 -3.56 2.30 -15.90
N ARG A 147 -2.70 1.44 -15.36
CA ARG A 147 -2.50 1.25 -13.93
C ARG A 147 -1.03 1.35 -13.58
N PHE A 148 -0.74 1.73 -12.34
CA PHE A 148 0.58 1.58 -11.75
C PHE A 148 0.54 0.37 -10.82
N GLN A 149 1.41 -0.60 -11.09
CA GLN A 149 1.53 -1.83 -10.31
C GLN A 149 2.86 -1.89 -9.58
N ALA A 150 2.85 -2.52 -8.41
CA ALA A 150 4.02 -2.79 -7.62
C ALA A 150 3.92 -4.16 -6.96
N LEU A 151 5.04 -4.88 -6.95
CA LEU A 151 5.21 -6.15 -6.27
C LEU A 151 6.30 -5.98 -5.20
N TYR A 152 5.99 -6.41 -3.99
CA TYR A 152 6.90 -6.41 -2.83
C TYR A 152 7.03 -7.83 -2.32
N ALA A 153 8.21 -8.28 -1.93
CA ALA A 153 8.41 -9.62 -1.39
C ALA A 153 7.49 -9.88 -0.17
N ASP A 154 6.79 -11.01 -0.18
CA ASP A 154 6.00 -11.49 0.96
C ASP A 154 6.79 -12.55 1.72
N HIS A 155 7.31 -12.17 2.90
CA HIS A 155 8.15 -13.04 3.72
C HIS A 155 7.32 -13.96 4.63
N ALA A 156 7.88 -15.12 4.94
CA ALA A 156 7.38 -15.99 6.00
C ALA A 156 7.68 -15.38 7.39
N VAL A 157 6.80 -14.48 7.85
CA VAL A 157 7.00 -13.69 9.08
C VAL A 157 6.79 -14.46 10.39
N SER A 158 6.28 -15.69 10.34
CA SER A 158 5.99 -16.52 11.51
C SER A 158 6.19 -18.02 11.20
N PRO A 159 6.53 -18.85 12.21
CA PRO A 159 6.57 -20.32 12.06
C PRO A 159 5.26 -20.93 11.56
N VAL A 160 4.11 -20.28 11.80
CA VAL A 160 2.80 -20.72 11.28
C VAL A 160 2.77 -20.68 9.75
N CYS A 161 3.36 -19.65 9.14
CA CYS A 161 3.47 -19.54 7.68
C CYS A 161 4.23 -20.74 7.11
N VAL A 162 5.40 -21.02 7.68
CA VAL A 162 6.28 -22.12 7.24
C VAL A 162 5.61 -23.47 7.40
N THR A 163 5.02 -23.72 8.57
CA THR A 163 4.41 -25.02 8.90
C THR A 163 3.25 -25.32 7.96
N CYS A 164 2.35 -24.36 7.75
CA CYS A 164 1.23 -24.53 6.83
C CYS A 164 1.74 -24.75 5.39
N HIS A 165 2.65 -23.89 4.89
CA HIS A 165 3.15 -24.01 3.52
C HIS A 165 3.90 -25.32 3.25
N ASN A 166 4.66 -25.82 4.22
CA ASN A 166 5.41 -27.07 4.05
C ASN A 166 4.53 -28.32 4.19
N ALA A 167 3.49 -28.28 5.01
CA ALA A 167 2.60 -29.41 5.25
C ALA A 167 1.43 -29.50 4.27
N HIS A 168 1.02 -28.38 3.65
CA HIS A 168 -0.21 -28.34 2.87
C HIS A 168 -0.16 -29.30 1.65
N PRO A 169 -1.18 -30.17 1.45
CA PRO A 169 -1.17 -31.18 0.38
C PRO A 169 -0.94 -30.60 -1.02
N GLN A 170 -1.52 -29.44 -1.30
CA GLN A 170 -1.42 -28.76 -2.59
C GLN A 170 -0.19 -27.86 -2.75
N SER A 171 0.67 -27.78 -1.73
CA SER A 171 1.85 -26.92 -1.78
C SER A 171 2.88 -27.46 -2.78
N PRO A 172 3.26 -26.66 -3.81
CA PRO A 172 4.27 -27.07 -4.78
C PRO A 172 5.71 -27.06 -4.23
N LYS A 173 5.97 -26.29 -3.16
CA LYS A 173 7.28 -26.14 -2.51
C LYS A 173 7.12 -26.34 -1.01
N ARG A 174 8.00 -27.13 -0.39
CA ARG A 174 7.79 -27.63 1.00
C ARG A 174 9.00 -27.54 1.92
N ASP A 175 9.99 -26.77 1.52
CA ASP A 175 11.26 -26.55 2.20
C ASP A 175 11.41 -25.07 2.59
N TYR A 176 10.30 -24.35 2.80
CA TYR A 176 10.34 -22.98 3.30
C TYR A 176 10.93 -22.94 4.71
N LYS A 177 11.62 -21.85 5.01
CA LYS A 177 12.13 -21.47 6.32
C LYS A 177 11.53 -20.13 6.74
N LEU A 178 11.70 -19.79 8.01
CA LEU A 178 11.34 -18.46 8.49
C LEU A 178 12.13 -17.43 7.67
N ASP A 179 11.47 -16.32 7.33
CA ASP A 179 11.99 -15.25 6.49
C ASP A 179 12.18 -15.56 4.99
N ASP A 180 11.93 -16.80 4.54
CA ASP A 180 11.89 -17.09 3.10
C ASP A 180 10.76 -16.31 2.41
N VAL A 181 10.99 -15.91 1.16
CA VAL A 181 9.98 -15.27 0.31
C VAL A 181 8.97 -16.32 -0.17
N LEU A 182 7.71 -16.17 0.26
CA LEU A 182 6.58 -17.02 -0.12
C LEU A 182 5.97 -16.61 -1.47
N GLY A 183 6.16 -15.34 -1.85
CA GLY A 183 5.57 -14.72 -3.02
C GLY A 183 5.70 -13.21 -2.94
N ALA A 184 4.66 -12.49 -3.34
CA ALA A 184 4.63 -11.03 -3.31
C ALA A 184 3.26 -10.47 -2.92
N VAL A 185 3.28 -9.32 -2.27
CA VAL A 185 2.15 -8.39 -2.20
C VAL A 185 2.11 -7.62 -3.51
N SER A 186 1.14 -7.92 -4.37
CA SER A 186 0.83 -7.17 -5.59
C SER A 186 -0.15 -6.06 -5.26
N ILE A 187 0.16 -4.81 -5.64
CA ILE A 187 -0.68 -3.62 -5.48
C ILE A 187 -0.85 -2.97 -6.85
N SER A 188 -2.08 -2.61 -7.19
CA SER A 188 -2.44 -1.97 -8.45
C SER A 188 -3.36 -0.79 -8.21
N ILE A 189 -2.94 0.39 -8.66
CA ILE A 189 -3.70 1.65 -8.54
C ILE A 189 -3.96 2.26 -9.92
N PRO A 190 -5.06 3.01 -10.11
CA PRO A 190 -5.28 3.73 -11.36
C PRO A 190 -4.17 4.73 -11.60
N ALA A 191 -3.73 4.85 -12.85
CA ALA A 191 -2.79 5.87 -13.27
C ALA A 191 -3.43 6.80 -14.31
N PRO A 192 -3.17 8.11 -14.27
CA PRO A 192 -3.51 9.00 -15.36
C PRO A 192 -2.89 8.50 -16.66
N ARG A 193 -3.60 8.71 -17.78
CA ARG A 193 -3.07 8.40 -19.12
C ARG A 193 -1.90 9.29 -19.46
#